data_AF-A0AA51D9I7-F1
#
_entry.id   AF-A0AA51D9I7-F1
#
_cell.length_a   1.000
_cell.length_b   1.000
_cell.length_c   1.000
_cell.angle_alpha   90.00
_cell.angle_beta   90.00
_cell.angle_gamma   90.00
#
_symmetry.space_group_name_H-M   'P 1'
#
loop_
_entity.id
_entity.type
_entity.pdbx_description
1 polymer ?
#
loop_
_entity_poly.entity_id
_entity_poly.type
_entity_poly.pdbx_seq_one_letter_code
_entity_poly.pdbx_strand_id
1 'polypeptide(L)'
;MTKEKIVLLKIVGSLENMHDIIRELILCRIDNINIEKDSMYYSNLMIHKFESEVVGMQTKFPSHDNIYNRCVKYLSIVEELSRDLNVNLNADAEFTFENGYDFENACLDLEKIKELLSSRISEIDSTKKQLEKITELGAKIESITDKSIKFSELADLNYFDYEIGTFTNDNKLKAKRSYGSLSAIMLKIGIVKSSGEEIYMIIYPKQFKDETDRMLKSLNWAEMIIPDQYCGSVADMIKQINAEIIHMQNKVKELSESFKSEKDDIKNQIVRIYDVFRLENKITESALRADIISNSFALSIRLNEIYKEAVEQAVRSVTEHYLINEKSADESDAHSSRFVKLLKNNLFSKPLGLI
;
A
#
# COMPACT_ATOMS: atom_id res chain seq x y z
N MET A 1 -12.30 19.17 -47.21
CA MET A 1 -11.37 18.44 -46.32
C MET A 1 -10.19 19.36 -46.03
N THR A 2 -10.17 19.99 -44.87
CA THR A 2 -9.08 20.89 -44.45
C THR A 2 -7.95 20.01 -43.94
N LYS A 3 -6.76 20.08 -44.55
CA LYS A 3 -5.56 19.42 -44.02
C LYS A 3 -5.20 20.10 -42.70
N GLU A 4 -5.07 19.33 -41.63
CA GLU A 4 -4.55 19.83 -40.36
C GLU A 4 -3.07 20.19 -40.54
N LYS A 5 -2.72 21.48 -40.36
CA LYS A 5 -1.34 21.97 -40.49
C LYS A 5 -0.62 21.77 -39.16
N ILE A 6 0.48 21.03 -39.20
CA ILE A 6 1.32 20.72 -38.04
C ILE A 6 2.54 21.64 -38.08
N VAL A 7 2.86 22.25 -36.95
CA VAL A 7 4.01 23.15 -36.77
C VAL A 7 4.93 22.63 -35.67
N LEU A 8 6.22 22.97 -35.77
CA LEU A 8 7.19 22.75 -34.71
C LEU A 8 7.45 24.08 -34.02
N LEU A 9 7.05 24.19 -32.75
CA LEU A 9 7.33 25.33 -31.90
C LEU A 9 8.54 25.03 -31.02
N LYS A 10 9.47 25.97 -30.96
CA LYS A 10 10.61 25.91 -30.05
C LYS A 10 10.43 26.95 -28.96
N ILE A 11 10.29 26.49 -27.74
CA ILE A 11 10.10 27.31 -26.55
C ILE A 11 11.45 27.39 -25.83
N VAL A 12 11.91 28.60 -25.56
CA VAL A 12 13.13 28.87 -24.80
C VAL A 12 12.77 29.73 -23.61
N GLY A 13 13.30 29.38 -22.44
CA GLY A 13 13.06 30.10 -21.19
C GLY A 13 14.17 29.85 -20.17
N SER A 14 14.05 30.47 -19.00
CA SER A 14 14.93 30.20 -17.87
C SER A 14 14.63 28.83 -17.24
N LEU A 15 15.68 28.14 -16.80
CA LEU A 15 15.58 26.78 -16.25
C LEU A 15 14.71 26.72 -14.98
N GLU A 16 14.63 27.82 -14.22
CA GLU A 16 13.74 27.97 -13.05
C GLU A 16 12.25 27.82 -13.39
N ASN A 17 11.85 28.26 -14.58
CA ASN A 17 10.46 28.23 -15.02
C ASN A 17 10.14 26.95 -15.82
N MET A 18 11.13 26.08 -16.07
CA MET A 18 10.96 24.93 -16.95
C MET A 18 9.89 23.96 -16.43
N HIS A 19 9.89 23.67 -15.13
CA HIS A 19 8.92 22.75 -14.52
C HIS A 19 7.48 23.29 -14.69
N ASP A 20 7.25 24.54 -14.29
CA ASP A 20 5.93 25.17 -14.37
C ASP A 20 5.46 25.38 -15.81
N ILE A 21 6.36 25.73 -16.74
CA ILE A 21 6.03 25.82 -18.17
C ILE A 21 5.59 24.44 -18.70
N ILE A 22 6.36 23.38 -18.43
CA ILE A 22 6.00 22.03 -18.87
C ILE A 22 4.68 21.58 -18.22
N ARG A 23 4.46 21.90 -16.94
CA ARG A 23 3.21 21.65 -16.22
C ARG A 23 2.03 22.28 -16.96
N GLU A 24 2.06 23.59 -17.20
CA GLU A 24 0.97 24.29 -17.88
C GLU A 24 0.73 23.74 -19.30
N LEU A 25 1.79 23.39 -20.03
CA LEU A 25 1.68 22.77 -21.35
C LEU A 25 0.97 21.41 -21.31
N ILE A 26 1.25 20.58 -20.29
CA ILE A 26 0.56 19.30 -20.08
C ILE A 26 -0.91 19.54 -19.69
N LEU A 27 -1.19 20.56 -18.87
CA LEU A 27 -2.53 20.92 -18.43
C LEU A 27 -3.39 21.57 -19.53
N CYS A 28 -2.75 22.16 -20.54
CA CYS A 28 -3.46 22.63 -21.74
C CYS A 28 -4.11 21.50 -22.56
N ARG A 29 -3.82 20.23 -22.26
CA ARG A 29 -4.48 19.03 -22.84
C ARG A 29 -4.60 19.04 -24.35
N ILE A 30 -3.56 19.54 -25.01
CA ILE A 30 -3.45 19.40 -26.45
C ILE A 30 -2.89 18.01 -26.68
N ASP A 31 -3.77 17.04 -26.96
CA ASP A 31 -3.45 15.61 -27.17
C ASP A 31 -2.37 15.36 -28.24
N ASN A 32 -2.01 16.40 -28.99
CA ASN A 32 -1.01 16.40 -30.05
C ASN A 32 0.30 17.13 -29.69
N ILE A 33 0.52 17.59 -28.45
CA ILE A 33 1.82 18.12 -28.01
C ILE A 33 2.78 16.95 -27.81
N ASN A 34 3.67 16.76 -28.78
CA ASN A 34 4.79 15.84 -28.63
C ASN A 34 6.05 16.64 -28.39
N ILE A 35 6.61 16.51 -27.18
CA ILE A 35 7.92 17.06 -26.86
C ILE A 35 8.98 16.17 -27.48
N GLU A 36 9.79 16.75 -28.35
CA GLU A 36 10.77 16.05 -29.15
C GLU A 36 12.18 16.51 -28.83
N LYS A 37 13.12 15.58 -28.91
CA LYS A 37 14.54 15.90 -28.87
C LYS A 37 14.92 16.49 -30.23
N ASP A 38 15.39 17.72 -30.22
CA ASP A 38 15.79 18.46 -31.43
C ASP A 38 17.33 18.42 -31.60
N SER A 39 17.83 18.97 -32.70
CA SER A 39 19.26 19.15 -32.90
C SER A 39 19.84 20.13 -31.88
N MET A 40 20.82 19.68 -31.09
CA MET A 40 21.51 20.53 -30.09
C MET A 40 22.06 21.83 -30.71
N TYR A 41 22.50 21.79 -31.97
CA TYR A 41 23.02 22.99 -32.66
C TYR A 41 21.99 24.12 -32.75
N TYR A 42 20.75 23.83 -33.14
CA TYR A 42 19.69 24.84 -33.24
C TYR A 42 19.22 25.30 -31.86
N SER A 43 19.25 24.42 -30.86
CA SER A 43 18.95 24.76 -29.46
C SER A 43 19.97 25.75 -28.90
N ASN A 44 21.26 25.53 -29.15
CA ASN A 44 22.33 26.43 -28.72
C ASN A 44 22.15 27.85 -29.28
N LEU A 45 21.83 27.98 -30.57
CA LEU A 45 21.63 29.28 -31.20
C LEU A 45 20.47 30.06 -30.56
N MET A 46 19.36 29.39 -30.27
CA MET A 46 18.19 30.03 -29.67
C MET A 46 18.40 30.37 -28.20
N ILE A 47 19.09 29.51 -27.45
CA ILE A 47 19.44 29.79 -26.05
C ILE A 47 20.37 31.00 -25.96
N HIS A 48 21.40 31.09 -26.80
CA HIS A 48 22.28 32.26 -26.79
C HIS A 48 21.55 33.56 -27.16
N LYS A 49 20.58 33.50 -28.08
CA LYS A 49 19.73 34.65 -28.39
C LYS A 49 18.92 35.08 -27.15
N PHE A 50 18.28 34.13 -26.47
CA PHE A 50 17.53 34.37 -25.25
C PHE A 50 18.41 34.94 -24.12
N GLU A 51 19.58 34.35 -23.86
CA GLU A 51 20.54 34.83 -22.85
C GLU A 51 21.06 36.25 -23.16
N SER A 52 21.15 36.63 -24.44
CA SER A 52 21.53 38.00 -24.83
C SER A 52 20.43 39.03 -24.58
N GLU A 53 19.17 38.59 -24.54
CA GLU A 53 17.99 39.42 -24.30
C GLU A 53 17.62 39.46 -22.80
N VAL A 54 18.02 38.44 -22.02
CA VAL A 54 17.70 38.28 -20.59
C VAL A 54 18.97 38.30 -19.73
N VAL A 55 19.18 39.38 -18.96
CA VAL A 55 20.34 39.53 -18.09
C VAL A 55 20.21 38.69 -16.82
N GLY A 56 20.96 37.60 -16.77
CA GLY A 56 21.62 37.06 -15.57
C GLY A 56 20.76 36.58 -14.40
N MET A 57 20.65 35.26 -14.23
CA MET A 57 20.61 34.63 -12.92
C MET A 57 21.29 33.27 -13.01
N GLN A 58 22.17 32.95 -12.05
CA GLN A 58 22.76 31.61 -11.93
C GLN A 58 22.13 30.93 -10.73
N THR A 59 21.43 29.82 -10.95
CA THR A 59 20.86 28.99 -9.91
C THR A 59 21.27 27.53 -10.13
N LYS A 60 21.61 26.83 -9.03
CA LYS A 60 21.92 25.40 -9.06
C LYS A 60 20.62 24.63 -8.99
N PHE A 61 20.34 23.82 -10.00
CA PHE A 61 19.16 22.96 -10.05
C PHE A 61 19.46 21.54 -9.58
N PRO A 62 18.49 20.88 -8.93
CA PRO A 62 18.59 19.46 -8.65
C PRO A 62 18.64 18.65 -9.95
N SER A 63 19.41 17.56 -9.94
CA SER A 63 19.44 16.59 -11.03
C SER A 63 18.04 16.00 -11.22
N HIS A 64 17.48 16.17 -12.42
CA HIS A 64 16.14 15.70 -12.79
C HIS A 64 16.02 14.16 -12.74
N ASP A 65 17.16 13.44 -12.83
CA ASP A 65 17.22 11.99 -12.72
C ASP A 65 16.75 11.48 -11.35
N ASN A 66 16.99 12.25 -10.28
CA ASN A 66 16.58 11.83 -8.93
C ASN A 66 15.05 11.93 -8.75
N ILE A 67 14.42 12.98 -9.30
CA ILE A 67 12.98 13.18 -9.23
C ILE A 67 12.26 12.13 -10.08
N TYR A 68 12.77 11.84 -11.28
CA TYR A 68 12.21 10.80 -12.16
C TYR A 68 12.13 9.44 -11.47
N ASN A 69 13.25 9.00 -10.88
CA ASN A 69 13.32 7.72 -10.18
C ASN A 69 12.37 7.66 -8.97
N ARG A 70 12.19 8.79 -8.25
CA ARG A 70 11.20 8.90 -7.17
C ARG A 70 9.78 8.77 -7.72
N CYS A 71 9.43 9.46 -8.81
CA CYS A 71 8.11 9.38 -9.45
C CYS A 71 7.76 7.95 -9.85
N VAL A 72 8.66 7.26 -10.56
CA VAL A 72 8.46 5.87 -10.99
C VAL A 72 8.23 4.95 -9.79
N LYS A 73 9.06 5.10 -8.73
CA LYS A 73 8.90 4.32 -7.50
C LYS A 73 7.54 4.56 -6.84
N TYR A 74 7.14 5.82 -6.66
CA TYR A 74 5.91 6.15 -5.96
C TYR A 74 4.66 5.80 -6.77
N LEU A 75 4.69 5.93 -8.10
CA LEU A 75 3.63 5.44 -8.98
C LEU A 75 3.41 3.93 -8.80
N SER A 76 4.49 3.14 -8.82
CA SER A 76 4.39 1.69 -8.62
C SER A 76 3.77 1.32 -7.28
N ILE A 77 4.07 2.06 -6.21
CA ILE A 77 3.50 1.83 -4.88
C ILE A 77 2.00 2.15 -4.87
N VAL A 78 1.61 3.27 -5.49
CA VAL A 78 0.20 3.68 -5.57
C VAL A 78 -0.63 2.71 -6.43
N GLU A 79 -0.06 2.18 -7.50
CA GLU A 79 -0.69 1.16 -8.36
C GLU A 79 -0.83 -0.21 -7.68
N GLU A 80 0.08 -0.56 -6.76
CA GLU A 80 -0.08 -1.74 -5.92
C GLU A 80 -1.21 -1.53 -4.91
N LEU A 81 -1.17 -0.43 -4.16
CA LEU A 81 -2.21 -0.10 -3.19
C LEU A 81 -3.60 0.03 -3.82
N SER A 82 -3.70 0.59 -5.03
CA SER A 82 -4.98 0.72 -5.71
C SER A 82 -5.58 -0.64 -6.07
N ARG A 83 -4.76 -1.62 -6.47
CA ARG A 83 -5.20 -3.00 -6.72
C ARG A 83 -5.71 -3.66 -5.44
N ASP A 84 -4.97 -3.55 -4.35
CA ASP A 84 -5.35 -4.12 -3.06
C ASP A 84 -6.64 -3.49 -2.50
N LEU A 85 -6.83 -2.19 -2.74
CA LEU A 85 -8.01 -1.46 -2.31
C LEU A 85 -9.18 -1.54 -3.30
N ASN A 86 -8.97 -2.15 -4.48
CA ASN A 86 -9.91 -2.20 -5.60
C ASN A 86 -10.37 -0.79 -6.04
N VAL A 87 -9.40 0.11 -6.23
CA VAL A 87 -9.56 1.47 -6.75
C VAL A 87 -9.30 1.46 -8.24
N ASN A 88 -10.24 2.01 -9.02
CA ASN A 88 -10.03 2.20 -10.44
C ASN A 88 -9.25 3.49 -10.68
N LEU A 89 -7.97 3.35 -11.06
CA LEU A 89 -7.13 4.46 -11.49
C LEU A 89 -7.39 4.71 -12.98
N ASN A 90 -8.07 5.81 -13.30
CA ASN A 90 -8.29 6.18 -14.69
C ASN A 90 -7.11 7.04 -15.20
N ALA A 91 -6.20 6.42 -15.97
CA ALA A 91 -5.05 7.11 -16.55
C ALA A 91 -5.44 8.18 -17.59
N ASP A 92 -6.63 8.07 -18.18
CA ASP A 92 -7.18 8.99 -19.19
C ASP A 92 -8.08 10.07 -18.57
N ALA A 93 -8.30 10.04 -17.25
CA ALA A 93 -9.09 11.04 -16.56
C ALA A 93 -8.37 12.39 -16.52
N GLU A 94 -9.20 13.44 -16.54
CA GLU A 94 -8.78 14.79 -16.24
C GLU A 94 -8.07 14.85 -14.89
N PHE A 95 -6.88 15.44 -14.88
CA PHE A 95 -6.21 15.68 -13.61
C PHE A 95 -7.05 16.62 -12.74
N THR A 96 -7.26 16.22 -11.48
CA THR A 96 -7.94 17.06 -10.49
C THR A 96 -6.94 17.53 -9.44
N PHE A 97 -6.71 18.84 -9.37
CA PHE A 97 -5.78 19.43 -8.41
C PHE A 97 -6.50 20.39 -7.48
N GLU A 98 -6.19 20.27 -6.20
CA GLU A 98 -6.38 21.36 -5.24
C GLU A 98 -5.16 22.29 -5.34
N ASN A 99 -5.40 23.60 -5.33
CA ASN A 99 -4.32 24.58 -5.39
C ASN A 99 -3.34 24.36 -4.23
N GLY A 100 -2.05 24.23 -4.54
CA GLY A 100 -0.98 24.04 -3.56
C GLY A 100 -0.72 22.58 -3.14
N TYR A 101 -1.44 21.61 -3.70
CA TYR A 101 -1.14 20.18 -3.49
C TYR A 101 -0.08 19.71 -4.50
N ASP A 102 1.15 19.51 -4.01
CA ASP A 102 2.33 19.18 -4.82
C ASP A 102 2.85 17.75 -4.58
N PHE A 103 3.94 17.40 -5.26
CA PHE A 103 4.59 16.11 -5.17
C PHE A 103 4.95 15.68 -3.74
N GLU A 104 5.51 16.59 -2.93
CA GLU A 104 5.97 16.25 -1.59
C GLU A 104 4.76 16.07 -0.65
N ASN A 105 3.68 16.84 -0.82
CA ASN A 105 2.43 16.60 -0.13
C ASN A 105 1.85 15.21 -0.46
N ALA A 106 1.86 14.83 -1.74
CA ALA A 106 1.41 13.51 -2.18
C ALA A 106 2.29 12.37 -1.61
N CYS A 107 3.62 12.57 -1.52
CA CYS A 107 4.51 11.62 -0.85
C CYS A 107 4.18 11.46 0.64
N LEU A 108 3.98 12.56 1.36
CA LEU A 108 3.65 12.53 2.79
C LEU A 108 2.31 11.84 3.05
N ASP A 109 1.29 12.14 2.25
CA ASP A 109 -0.03 11.52 2.41
C ASP A 109 0.00 10.04 2.06
N LEU A 110 0.77 9.62 1.05
CA LEU A 110 0.95 8.21 0.74
C LEU A 110 1.56 7.44 1.91
N GLU A 111 2.60 7.99 2.56
CA GLU A 111 3.21 7.34 3.72
C GLU A 111 2.23 7.25 4.90
N LYS A 112 1.46 8.32 5.17
CA LYS A 112 0.39 8.27 6.19
C LYS A 112 -0.64 7.18 5.90
N ILE A 113 -1.07 7.05 4.64
CA ILE A 113 -2.01 6.00 4.23
C ILE A 113 -1.41 4.61 4.48
N LYS A 114 -0.14 4.40 4.13
CA LYS A 114 0.54 3.11 4.36
C LYS A 114 0.62 2.76 5.85
N GLU A 115 0.99 3.73 6.69
CA GLU A 115 1.05 3.55 8.15
C GLU A 115 -0.34 3.26 8.74
N LEU A 116 -1.37 4.00 8.29
CA LEU A 116 -2.76 3.78 8.69
C LEU A 116 -3.23 2.37 8.33
N LEU A 117 -3.05 1.94 7.07
CA LEU A 117 -3.44 0.60 6.63
C LEU A 117 -2.70 -0.50 7.42
N SER A 118 -1.38 -0.35 7.59
CA SER A 118 -0.56 -1.32 8.31
C SER A 118 -0.97 -1.47 9.78
N SER A 119 -1.22 -0.35 10.46
CA SER A 119 -1.64 -0.35 11.86
C SER A 119 -3.02 -0.99 12.02
N ARG A 120 -3.99 -0.66 11.16
CA ARG A 120 -5.34 -1.24 11.17
C ARG A 120 -5.34 -2.75 10.92
N ILE A 121 -4.59 -3.21 9.91
CA ILE A 121 -4.46 -4.64 9.61
C ILE A 121 -3.85 -5.38 10.81
N SER A 122 -2.79 -4.82 11.40
CA SER A 122 -2.12 -5.40 12.56
C SER A 122 -3.04 -5.49 13.79
N GLU A 123 -3.87 -4.48 14.01
CA GLU A 123 -4.85 -4.45 15.10
C GLU A 123 -5.92 -5.54 14.92
N ILE A 124 -6.46 -5.69 13.71
CA ILE A 124 -7.44 -6.73 13.39
C ILE A 124 -6.82 -8.13 13.54
N ASP A 125 -5.64 -8.36 12.98
CA ASP A 125 -4.98 -9.66 13.02
C ASP A 125 -4.56 -10.08 14.43
N SER A 126 -4.05 -9.14 15.23
CA SER A 126 -3.71 -9.41 16.63
C SER A 126 -4.97 -9.76 17.44
N THR A 127 -6.08 -9.05 17.23
CA THR A 127 -7.36 -9.34 17.88
C THR A 127 -7.91 -10.71 17.45
N LYS A 128 -7.82 -11.06 16.17
CA LYS A 128 -8.21 -12.39 15.67
C LYS A 128 -7.37 -13.50 16.26
N LYS A 129 -6.04 -13.34 16.33
CA LYS A 129 -5.14 -14.31 16.97
C LYS A 129 -5.46 -14.51 18.45
N GLN A 130 -5.82 -13.44 19.17
CA GLN A 130 -6.27 -13.56 20.55
C GLN A 130 -7.59 -14.31 20.65
N LEU A 131 -8.55 -14.01 19.76
CA LEU A 131 -9.83 -14.73 19.68
C LEU A 131 -9.62 -16.23 19.40
N GLU A 132 -8.73 -16.60 18.48
CA GLU A 132 -8.38 -18.00 18.21
C GLU A 132 -7.86 -18.70 19.47
N LYS A 133 -6.89 -18.10 20.17
CA LYS A 133 -6.35 -18.66 21.42
C LYS A 133 -7.41 -18.86 22.50
N ILE A 134 -8.27 -17.87 22.70
CA ILE A 134 -9.36 -17.94 23.70
C ILE A 134 -10.39 -19.00 23.29
N THR A 135 -10.69 -19.11 21.99
CA THR A 135 -11.61 -20.13 21.46
C THR A 135 -11.05 -21.54 21.63
N GLU A 136 -9.75 -21.75 21.35
CA GLU A 136 -9.06 -23.02 21.59
C GLU A 136 -9.05 -23.40 23.07
N LEU A 137 -8.75 -22.44 23.96
CA LEU A 137 -8.83 -22.67 25.41
C LEU A 137 -10.26 -23.03 25.83
N GLY A 138 -11.25 -22.27 25.36
CA GLY A 138 -12.66 -22.52 25.63
C GLY A 138 -13.10 -23.93 25.25
N ALA A 139 -12.71 -24.39 24.06
CA ALA A 139 -13.00 -25.75 23.60
C ALA A 139 -12.37 -26.83 24.49
N LYS A 140 -11.14 -26.61 24.98
CA LYS A 140 -10.47 -27.52 25.92
C LYS A 140 -11.17 -27.54 27.29
N ILE A 141 -11.51 -26.38 27.85
CA ILE A 141 -12.22 -26.28 29.13
C ILE A 141 -13.64 -26.88 29.03
N GLU A 142 -14.35 -26.65 27.92
CA GLU A 142 -15.66 -27.27 27.66
C GLU A 142 -15.58 -28.79 27.56
N SER A 143 -14.41 -29.33 27.20
CA SER A 143 -14.17 -30.78 27.08
C SER A 143 -13.89 -31.47 28.41
N ILE A 144 -13.73 -30.73 29.51
CA ILE A 144 -13.61 -31.29 30.87
C ILE A 144 -14.98 -31.83 31.32
N THR A 145 -15.05 -33.07 31.76
CA THR A 145 -16.30 -33.76 32.09
C THR A 145 -16.99 -33.17 33.32
N ASP A 146 -16.25 -32.98 34.41
CA ASP A 146 -16.79 -32.45 35.67
C ASP A 146 -16.72 -30.93 35.67
N LYS A 147 -17.89 -30.30 35.66
CA LYS A 147 -18.04 -28.84 35.61
C LYS A 147 -17.95 -28.17 36.98
N SER A 148 -17.93 -28.94 38.06
CA SER A 148 -17.88 -28.46 39.44
C SER A 148 -16.45 -28.26 39.97
N ILE A 149 -15.44 -28.81 39.28
CA ILE A 149 -14.03 -28.68 39.67
C ILE A 149 -13.64 -27.20 39.77
N LYS A 150 -12.93 -26.84 40.84
CA LYS A 150 -12.33 -25.52 41.04
C LYS A 150 -10.82 -25.65 41.15
N PHE A 151 -10.11 -25.26 40.10
CA PHE A 151 -8.65 -25.40 40.05
C PHE A 151 -7.92 -24.51 41.06
N SER A 152 -8.52 -23.38 41.45
CA SER A 152 -7.98 -22.50 42.49
C SER A 152 -7.86 -23.22 43.84
N GLU A 153 -8.83 -24.05 44.21
CA GLU A 153 -8.78 -24.82 45.46
C GLU A 153 -7.66 -25.86 45.45
N LEU A 154 -7.27 -26.36 44.27
CA LEU A 154 -6.13 -27.26 44.11
C LEU A 154 -4.78 -26.50 44.14
N ALA A 155 -4.75 -25.27 43.63
CA ALA A 155 -3.56 -24.40 43.68
C ALA A 155 -3.20 -24.00 45.12
N ASP A 156 -4.19 -23.88 46.00
CA ASP A 156 -4.01 -23.48 47.40
C ASP A 156 -3.53 -24.63 48.31
N LEU A 157 -3.30 -25.84 47.77
CA LEU A 157 -2.82 -26.97 48.57
C LEU A 157 -1.36 -26.77 49.02
N ASN A 158 -1.12 -26.93 50.32
CA ASN A 158 0.21 -26.71 50.90
C ASN A 158 1.26 -27.73 50.43
N TYR A 159 0.87 -28.99 50.24
CA TYR A 159 1.80 -30.10 50.02
C TYR A 159 1.78 -30.67 48.60
N PHE A 160 0.79 -30.30 47.80
CA PHE A 160 0.60 -30.83 46.45
C PHE A 160 0.61 -29.69 45.44
N ASP A 161 1.19 -29.96 44.28
CA ASP A 161 1.03 -29.17 43.06
C ASP A 161 0.18 -29.99 42.07
N TYR A 162 -0.34 -29.31 41.06
CA TYR A 162 -1.06 -29.96 39.97
C TYR A 162 -0.72 -29.35 38.62
N GLU A 163 -0.88 -30.15 37.57
CA GLU A 163 -0.80 -29.73 36.18
C GLU A 163 -1.96 -30.29 35.37
N ILE A 164 -2.36 -29.57 34.33
CA ILE A 164 -3.40 -29.99 33.39
C ILE A 164 -2.83 -29.92 31.99
N GLY A 165 -3.18 -30.88 31.14
CA GLY A 165 -2.67 -30.93 29.78
C GLY A 165 -3.10 -32.15 29.02
N THR A 166 -2.53 -32.33 27.84
CA THR A 166 -2.81 -33.45 26.94
C THR A 166 -1.53 -34.20 26.56
N PHE A 167 -1.70 -35.46 26.16
CA PHE A 167 -0.68 -36.24 25.47
C PHE A 167 -1.09 -36.41 24.02
N THR A 168 -0.11 -36.41 23.12
CA THR A 168 -0.32 -36.90 21.76
C THR A 168 -0.65 -38.40 21.79
N ASN A 169 -1.41 -38.88 20.80
CA ASN A 169 -1.88 -40.28 20.74
C ASN A 169 -0.73 -41.31 20.84
N ASP A 170 0.44 -41.01 20.27
CA ASP A 170 1.61 -41.90 20.27
C ASP A 170 2.28 -42.03 21.65
N ASN A 171 2.18 -40.99 22.50
CA ASN A 171 2.81 -40.96 23.82
C ASN A 171 1.92 -41.51 24.94
N LYS A 172 0.63 -41.72 24.66
CA LYS A 172 -0.33 -42.34 25.59
C LYS A 172 0.11 -43.73 26.08
N LEU A 173 0.65 -44.57 25.19
CA LEU A 173 1.13 -45.90 25.55
C LEU A 173 2.39 -45.86 26.42
N LYS A 174 3.24 -44.84 26.23
CA LYS A 174 4.43 -44.61 27.05
C LYS A 174 4.03 -44.11 28.44
N ALA A 175 3.13 -43.13 28.51
CA ALA A 175 2.56 -42.66 29.78
C ALA A 175 1.97 -43.82 30.58
N LYS A 176 1.17 -44.70 29.93
CA LYS A 176 0.60 -45.93 30.52
C LYS A 176 1.62 -46.88 31.15
N ARG A 177 2.83 -46.98 30.61
CA ARG A 177 3.89 -47.84 31.13
C ARG A 177 4.64 -47.21 32.30
N SER A 178 4.61 -45.88 32.42
CA SER A 178 5.30 -45.12 33.47
C SER A 178 4.45 -44.89 34.74
N TYR A 179 3.13 -45.16 34.72
CA TYR A 179 2.25 -44.94 35.89
C TYR A 179 2.73 -45.64 37.17
N GLY A 180 3.39 -46.81 37.04
CA GLY A 180 3.85 -47.58 38.20
C GLY A 180 5.05 -46.98 38.93
N SER A 181 5.73 -45.99 38.34
CA SER A 181 6.94 -45.38 38.89
C SER A 181 6.76 -43.93 39.35
N LEU A 182 5.56 -43.36 39.21
CA LEU A 182 5.30 -41.95 39.55
C LEU A 182 4.79 -41.79 40.96
N SER A 183 5.42 -40.86 41.69
CA SER A 183 4.88 -40.30 42.93
C SER A 183 3.78 -39.25 42.62
N ALA A 184 2.87 -39.56 41.70
CA ALA A 184 1.82 -38.66 41.22
C ALA A 184 0.52 -39.42 40.92
N ILE A 185 -0.61 -38.74 41.09
CA ILE A 185 -1.93 -39.22 40.69
C ILE A 185 -2.27 -38.59 39.35
N MET A 186 -2.63 -39.41 38.36
CA MET A 186 -3.01 -38.93 37.03
C MET A 186 -4.46 -39.31 36.74
N LEU A 187 -5.31 -38.30 36.59
CA LEU A 187 -6.75 -38.39 36.41
C LEU A 187 -7.12 -37.97 34.99
N LYS A 188 -7.85 -38.81 34.26
CA LYS A 188 -8.47 -38.39 33.00
C LYS A 188 -9.69 -37.52 33.33
N ILE A 189 -9.63 -36.24 32.96
CA ILE A 189 -10.68 -35.26 33.29
C ILE A 189 -11.53 -34.86 32.08
N GLY A 190 -11.13 -35.22 30.86
CA GLY A 190 -11.87 -34.83 29.66
C GLY A 190 -11.37 -35.45 28.37
N ILE A 191 -12.08 -35.17 27.26
CA ILE A 191 -11.67 -35.53 25.89
C ILE A 191 -12.01 -34.36 24.97
N VAL A 192 -11.00 -33.79 24.31
CA VAL A 192 -11.17 -32.73 23.32
C VAL A 192 -11.96 -33.25 22.14
N LYS A 193 -13.17 -32.74 21.93
CA LYS A 193 -14.11 -33.26 20.91
C LYS A 193 -13.55 -33.22 19.48
N SER A 194 -12.76 -32.19 19.15
CA SER A 194 -12.25 -31.97 17.79
C SER A 194 -11.08 -32.88 17.41
N SER A 195 -10.18 -33.18 18.35
CA SER A 195 -8.97 -33.99 18.10
C SER A 195 -9.05 -35.41 18.67
N GLY A 196 -9.98 -35.67 19.58
CA GLY A 196 -10.05 -36.92 20.35
C GLY A 196 -8.96 -37.05 21.43
N GLU A 197 -8.17 -35.99 21.66
CA GLU A 197 -7.12 -35.96 22.68
C GLU A 197 -7.71 -36.02 24.09
N GLU A 198 -7.11 -36.82 24.96
CA GLU A 198 -7.55 -36.93 26.34
C GLU A 198 -6.87 -35.86 27.19
N ILE A 199 -7.67 -35.19 28.03
CA ILE A 199 -7.21 -34.19 28.99
C ILE A 199 -6.97 -34.90 30.31
N TYR A 200 -5.78 -34.69 30.86
CA TYR A 200 -5.37 -35.24 32.14
C TYR A 200 -5.06 -34.14 33.14
N MET A 201 -5.37 -34.42 34.40
CA MET A 201 -4.89 -33.69 35.56
C MET A 201 -3.88 -34.58 36.29
N ILE A 202 -2.73 -34.03 36.63
CA ILE A 202 -1.67 -34.72 37.34
C ILE A 202 -1.48 -33.98 38.66
N ILE A 203 -1.61 -34.68 39.78
CA ILE A 203 -1.46 -34.14 41.14
C ILE A 203 -0.29 -34.84 41.79
N TYR A 204 0.67 -34.09 42.33
CA TYR A 204 1.90 -34.66 42.88
C TYR A 204 2.37 -33.89 44.13
N PRO A 205 3.03 -34.54 45.10
CA PRO A 205 3.64 -33.83 46.22
C PRO A 205 4.74 -32.87 45.72
N LYS A 206 4.80 -31.66 46.27
CA LYS A 206 5.73 -30.60 45.83
C LYS A 206 7.21 -31.05 45.83
N GLN A 207 7.59 -31.94 46.74
CA GLN A 207 8.94 -32.51 46.81
C GLN A 207 9.35 -33.33 45.56
N PHE A 208 8.39 -33.78 44.74
CA PHE A 208 8.62 -34.55 43.52
C PHE A 208 8.48 -33.73 42.24
N LYS A 209 8.38 -32.40 42.32
CA LYS A 209 8.20 -31.51 41.17
C LYS A 209 9.23 -31.74 40.06
N ASP A 210 10.52 -31.74 40.41
CA ASP A 210 11.60 -31.93 39.43
C ASP A 210 11.54 -33.28 38.72
N GLU A 211 11.08 -34.33 39.41
CA GLU A 211 10.89 -35.66 38.84
C GLU A 211 9.71 -35.66 37.86
N THR A 212 8.58 -35.08 38.26
CA THR A 212 7.38 -34.94 37.44
C THR A 212 7.66 -34.12 36.18
N ASP A 213 8.29 -32.96 36.30
CA ASP A 213 8.63 -32.08 35.16
C ASP A 213 9.49 -32.79 34.11
N ARG A 214 10.48 -33.58 34.54
CA ARG A 214 11.35 -34.35 33.63
C ARG A 214 10.56 -35.42 32.89
N MET A 215 9.65 -36.11 33.59
CA MET A 215 8.81 -37.13 33.00
C MET A 215 7.82 -36.52 32.00
N LEU A 216 7.16 -35.41 32.34
CA LEU A 216 6.23 -34.71 31.44
C LEU A 216 6.94 -34.23 30.17
N LYS A 217 8.14 -33.66 30.30
CA LYS A 217 8.98 -33.33 29.14
C LYS A 217 9.29 -34.54 28.27
N SER A 218 9.62 -35.70 28.87
CA SER A 218 9.91 -36.93 28.11
C SER A 218 8.72 -37.50 27.34
N LEU A 219 7.50 -37.11 27.72
CA LEU A 219 6.25 -37.55 27.11
C LEU A 219 5.66 -36.51 26.14
N ASN A 220 6.40 -35.44 25.84
CA ASN A 220 5.92 -34.28 25.08
C ASN A 220 4.59 -33.77 25.62
N TRP A 221 4.51 -33.59 26.94
CA TRP A 221 3.34 -33.02 27.61
C TRP A 221 3.00 -31.64 27.03
N ALA A 222 1.77 -31.50 26.56
CA ALA A 222 1.24 -30.22 26.13
C ALA A 222 0.45 -29.62 27.30
N GLU A 223 1.14 -28.83 28.12
CA GLU A 223 0.56 -28.14 29.26
C GLU A 223 -0.58 -27.21 28.81
N MET A 224 -1.70 -27.26 29.52
CA MET A 224 -2.85 -26.38 29.34
C MET A 224 -2.83 -25.33 30.44
N ILE A 225 -2.24 -24.18 30.14
CA ILE A 225 -2.20 -23.03 31.04
C ILE A 225 -3.56 -22.33 31.02
N ILE A 226 -4.18 -22.20 32.18
CA ILE A 226 -5.43 -21.44 32.37
C ILE A 226 -5.05 -20.07 32.94
N PRO A 227 -5.30 -18.96 32.21
CA PRO A 227 -5.06 -17.62 32.72
C PRO A 227 -5.83 -17.31 34.01
N ASP A 228 -5.18 -16.61 34.95
CA ASP A 228 -5.74 -16.27 36.27
C ASP A 228 -7.05 -15.50 36.21
N GLN A 229 -7.33 -14.79 35.11
CA GLN A 229 -8.59 -14.08 34.91
C GLN A 229 -9.81 -15.02 34.87
N TYR A 230 -9.61 -16.31 34.57
CA TYR A 230 -10.68 -17.31 34.56
C TYR A 230 -10.74 -18.04 35.90
N CYS A 231 -11.62 -17.57 36.77
CA CYS A 231 -11.74 -18.07 38.14
C CYS A 231 -13.02 -18.87 38.40
N GLY A 232 -13.05 -19.60 39.51
CA GLY A 232 -14.23 -20.33 39.99
C GLY A 232 -14.27 -21.78 39.54
N SER A 233 -15.47 -22.32 39.34
CA SER A 233 -15.64 -23.67 38.82
C SER A 233 -15.39 -23.71 37.31
N VAL A 234 -15.15 -24.90 36.75
CA VAL A 234 -15.10 -25.11 35.28
C VAL A 234 -16.34 -24.52 34.60
N ALA A 235 -17.53 -24.62 35.22
CA ALA A 235 -18.75 -23.99 34.70
C ALA A 235 -18.66 -22.45 34.65
N ASP A 236 -18.06 -21.83 35.66
CA ASP A 236 -17.87 -20.37 35.73
C ASP A 236 -16.81 -19.90 34.71
N MET A 237 -15.73 -20.66 34.56
CA MET A 237 -14.69 -20.41 33.55
C MET A 237 -15.29 -20.44 32.14
N ILE A 238 -16.13 -21.41 31.81
CA ILE A 238 -16.81 -21.49 30.50
C ILE A 238 -17.67 -20.24 30.26
N LYS A 239 -18.41 -19.76 31.27
CA LYS A 239 -19.22 -18.54 31.12
C LYS A 239 -18.34 -17.31 30.87
N GLN A 240 -17.24 -17.16 31.60
CA GLN A 240 -16.30 -16.05 31.44
C GLN A 240 -15.63 -16.08 30.06
N ILE A 241 -15.12 -17.24 29.64
CA ILE A 241 -14.51 -17.42 28.32
C ILE A 241 -15.52 -17.13 27.21
N ASN A 242 -16.75 -17.64 27.29
CA ASN A 242 -17.77 -17.38 26.28
C ASN A 242 -18.14 -15.89 26.20
N ALA A 243 -18.23 -15.20 27.33
CA ALA A 243 -18.48 -13.76 27.35
C ALA A 243 -17.32 -12.99 26.67
N GLU A 244 -16.07 -13.39 26.93
CA GLU A 244 -14.90 -12.80 26.30
C GLU A 244 -14.81 -13.10 24.81
N ILE A 245 -15.15 -14.31 24.36
CA ILE A 245 -15.26 -14.68 22.93
C ILE A 245 -16.26 -13.76 22.24
N ILE A 246 -17.46 -13.57 22.80
CA ILE A 246 -18.49 -12.69 22.23
C ILE A 246 -17.97 -11.24 22.17
N HIS A 247 -17.34 -10.76 23.24
CA HIS A 247 -16.76 -9.42 23.29
C HIS A 247 -15.69 -9.22 22.20
N MET A 248 -14.77 -10.18 22.07
CA MET A 248 -13.70 -10.15 21.06
C MET A 248 -14.23 -10.27 19.63
N GLN A 249 -15.26 -11.10 19.40
CA GLN A 249 -15.94 -11.18 18.11
C GLN A 249 -16.58 -9.84 17.72
N ASN A 250 -17.26 -9.19 18.66
CA ASN A 250 -17.83 -7.86 18.44
C ASN A 250 -16.74 -6.83 18.14
N LYS A 251 -15.64 -6.85 18.90
CA LYS A 251 -14.49 -5.97 18.66
C LYS A 251 -13.88 -6.16 17.26
N VAL A 252 -13.67 -7.41 16.81
CA VAL A 252 -13.19 -7.70 15.45
C VAL A 252 -14.16 -7.16 14.41
N LYS A 253 -15.47 -7.32 14.64
CA LYS A 253 -16.51 -6.83 13.74
C LYS A 253 -16.50 -5.30 13.66
N GLU A 254 -16.50 -4.61 14.79
CA GLU A 254 -16.45 -3.14 14.88
C GLU A 254 -15.21 -2.58 14.19
N LEU A 255 -14.03 -3.15 14.46
CA LEU A 255 -12.78 -2.76 13.79
C LEU A 255 -12.85 -2.96 12.28
N SER A 256 -13.40 -4.09 11.83
CA SER A 256 -13.54 -4.40 10.40
C SER A 256 -14.54 -3.47 9.70
N GLU A 257 -15.63 -3.09 10.38
CA GLU A 257 -16.63 -2.16 9.85
C GLU A 257 -16.09 -0.73 9.80
N SER A 258 -15.41 -0.26 10.85
CA SER A 258 -14.72 1.05 10.88
C SER A 258 -13.69 1.15 9.77
N PHE A 259 -12.88 0.11 9.58
CA PHE A 259 -11.88 0.06 8.52
C PHE A 259 -12.52 0.11 7.12
N LYS A 260 -13.70 -0.51 6.96
CA LYS A 260 -14.45 -0.46 5.70
C LYS A 260 -14.97 0.94 5.40
N SER A 261 -15.45 1.69 6.40
CA SER A 261 -15.87 3.09 6.21
C SER A 261 -14.71 4.02 5.91
N GLU A 262 -13.57 3.87 6.59
CA GLU A 262 -12.35 4.65 6.32
C GLU A 262 -11.80 4.37 4.92
N LYS A 263 -12.02 3.17 4.39
CA LYS A 263 -11.53 2.76 3.08
C LYS A 263 -12.00 3.70 1.97
N ASP A 264 -13.24 4.17 1.99
CA ASP A 264 -13.76 5.01 0.90
C ASP A 264 -13.06 6.38 0.84
N ASP A 265 -12.73 6.98 1.98
CA ASP A 265 -11.94 8.21 2.04
C ASP A 265 -10.51 7.98 1.54
N ILE A 266 -9.91 6.84 1.91
CA ILE A 266 -8.57 6.44 1.44
C ILE A 266 -8.58 6.26 -0.08
N LYS A 267 -9.62 5.67 -0.67
CA LYS A 267 -9.71 5.51 -2.13
C LYS A 267 -9.64 6.85 -2.85
N ASN A 268 -10.37 7.86 -2.36
CA ASN A 268 -10.36 9.20 -2.95
C ASN A 268 -8.97 9.85 -2.84
N GLN A 269 -8.30 9.70 -1.69
CA GLN A 269 -6.94 10.20 -1.50
C GLN A 269 -5.95 9.52 -2.44
N ILE A 270 -6.05 8.19 -2.64
CA ILE A 270 -5.21 7.42 -3.56
C ILE A 270 -5.34 7.93 -5.01
N VAL A 271 -6.56 8.23 -5.47
CA VAL A 271 -6.77 8.81 -6.81
C VAL A 271 -6.07 10.17 -6.94
N ARG A 272 -6.22 11.05 -5.93
CA ARG A 272 -5.58 12.37 -5.93
C ARG A 272 -4.05 12.27 -5.93
N ILE A 273 -3.49 11.39 -5.11
CA ILE A 273 -2.05 11.12 -5.04
C ILE A 273 -1.54 10.58 -6.40
N TYR A 274 -2.29 9.65 -6.99
CA TYR A 274 -1.97 9.09 -8.31
C TYR A 274 -1.91 10.17 -9.40
N ASP A 275 -2.90 11.08 -9.44
CA ASP A 275 -2.93 12.18 -10.41
C ASP A 275 -1.71 13.09 -10.29
N VAL A 276 -1.29 13.43 -9.07
CA VAL A 276 -0.07 14.23 -8.83
C VAL A 276 1.17 13.50 -9.33
N PHE A 277 1.37 12.24 -8.93
CA PHE A 277 2.55 11.50 -9.38
C PHE A 277 2.57 11.27 -10.89
N ARG A 278 1.40 11.06 -11.51
CA ARG A 278 1.28 10.92 -12.97
C ARG A 278 1.65 12.23 -13.67
N LEU A 279 1.20 13.38 -13.16
CA LEU A 279 1.58 14.68 -13.70
C LEU A 279 3.09 14.91 -13.57
N GLU A 280 3.64 14.71 -12.39
CA GLU A 280 5.06 14.93 -12.11
C GLU A 280 5.97 13.99 -12.92
N ASN A 281 5.54 12.74 -13.13
CA ASN A 281 6.22 11.83 -14.03
C ASN A 281 6.23 12.37 -15.47
N LYS A 282 5.08 12.84 -15.99
CA LYS A 282 5.00 13.44 -17.34
C LYS A 282 5.87 14.70 -17.46
N ILE A 283 5.90 15.56 -16.43
CA ILE A 283 6.77 16.75 -16.40
C ILE A 283 8.23 16.33 -16.48
N THR A 284 8.63 15.35 -15.68
CA THR A 284 10.03 14.92 -15.63
C THR A 284 10.45 14.21 -16.92
N GLU A 285 9.61 13.35 -17.51
CA GLU A 285 9.86 12.73 -18.82
C GLU A 285 10.01 13.76 -19.93
N SER A 286 9.25 14.85 -19.85
CA SER A 286 9.29 15.96 -20.79
C SER A 286 10.57 16.79 -20.62
N ALA A 287 10.96 17.07 -19.37
CA ALA A 287 12.18 17.78 -19.04
C ALA A 287 13.45 17.03 -19.50
N LEU A 288 13.46 15.69 -19.44
CA LEU A 288 14.57 14.88 -19.97
C LEU A 288 14.78 15.00 -21.48
N ARG A 289 13.80 15.54 -22.22
CA ARG A 289 13.89 15.78 -23.67
C ARG A 289 14.30 17.22 -24.01
N ALA A 290 14.32 18.12 -23.02
CA ALA A 290 14.76 19.50 -23.21
C ALA A 290 16.28 19.57 -23.42
N ASP A 291 16.72 20.49 -24.27
CA ASP A 291 18.13 20.85 -24.35
C ASP A 291 18.42 21.93 -23.32
N ILE A 292 19.36 21.66 -22.41
CA ILE A 292 19.71 22.55 -21.31
C ILE A 292 21.12 23.09 -21.53
N ILE A 293 21.28 24.41 -21.46
CA ILE A 293 22.57 25.09 -21.57
C ILE A 293 22.59 26.21 -20.53
N SER A 294 23.65 26.25 -19.72
CA SER A 294 23.80 27.25 -18.66
C SER A 294 22.58 27.27 -17.73
N ASN A 295 21.77 28.35 -17.79
CA ASN A 295 20.55 28.51 -16.99
C ASN A 295 19.28 28.62 -17.86
N SER A 296 19.34 28.12 -19.08
CA SER A 296 18.25 28.18 -20.05
C SER A 296 17.96 26.80 -20.61
N PHE A 297 16.71 26.60 -20.97
CA PHE A 297 16.26 25.38 -21.63
C PHE A 297 15.67 25.72 -23.00
N ALA A 298 15.72 24.76 -23.91
CA ALA A 298 14.98 24.77 -25.15
C ALA A 298 14.13 23.49 -25.24
N LEU A 299 12.84 23.67 -25.46
CA LEU A 299 11.85 22.60 -25.58
C LEU A 299 11.23 22.67 -26.98
N SER A 300 11.33 21.59 -27.73
CA SER A 300 10.72 21.49 -29.06
C SER A 300 9.39 20.74 -28.98
N ILE A 301 8.33 21.39 -29.43
CA ILE A 301 6.95 20.90 -29.37
C ILE A 301 6.36 20.84 -30.76
N ARG A 302 5.95 19.64 -31.17
CA ARG A 302 5.13 19.46 -32.37
C ARG A 302 3.65 19.56 -31.99
N LEU A 303 2.87 20.36 -32.72
CA LEU A 303 1.43 20.55 -32.45
C LEU A 303 0.66 20.99 -33.71
N ASN A 304 -0.67 20.91 -33.67
CA ASN A 304 -1.54 21.48 -34.72
C ASN A 304 -1.60 23.00 -34.54
N GLU A 305 -1.38 23.76 -35.63
CA GLU A 305 -1.30 25.23 -35.65
C GLU A 305 -2.45 25.93 -34.91
N ILE A 306 -3.65 25.34 -34.90
CA ILE A 306 -4.82 25.88 -34.17
C ILE A 306 -4.58 26.03 -32.66
N TYR A 307 -3.62 25.32 -32.09
CA TYR A 307 -3.29 25.35 -30.66
C TYR A 307 -2.12 26.26 -30.30
N LYS A 308 -1.53 26.96 -31.28
CA LYS A 308 -0.37 27.83 -31.05
C LYS A 308 -0.64 28.92 -30.03
N GLU A 309 -1.78 29.60 -30.14
CA GLU A 309 -2.16 30.66 -29.20
C GLU A 309 -2.37 30.13 -27.78
N ALA A 310 -2.97 28.94 -27.65
CA ALA A 310 -3.17 28.30 -26.34
C ALA A 310 -1.84 27.96 -25.67
N VAL A 311 -0.87 27.43 -26.44
CA VAL A 311 0.50 27.16 -25.95
C VAL A 311 1.20 28.44 -25.52
N GLU A 312 1.08 29.51 -26.31
CA GLU A 312 1.70 30.79 -25.96
C GLU A 312 1.08 31.40 -24.68
N GLN A 313 -0.23 31.28 -24.50
CA GLN A 313 -0.91 31.70 -23.27
C GLN A 313 -0.46 30.88 -22.05
N ALA A 314 -0.24 29.57 -22.22
CA ALA A 314 0.24 28.68 -21.17
C ALA A 314 1.67 29.02 -20.71
N VAL A 315 2.54 29.42 -21.64
CA VAL A 315 3.89 29.86 -21.28
C VAL A 315 3.85 31.23 -20.59
N ARG A 316 3.02 32.15 -21.10
CA ARG A 316 2.82 33.50 -20.54
C ARG A 316 2.29 33.49 -19.11
N SER A 317 1.44 32.53 -18.75
CA SER A 317 0.90 32.44 -17.39
C SER A 317 1.98 32.17 -16.34
N VAL A 318 3.13 31.61 -16.76
CA VAL A 318 4.28 31.32 -15.89
C VAL A 318 5.31 32.46 -15.92
N THR A 319 5.64 32.99 -17.09
CA THR A 319 6.69 34.01 -17.23
C THR A 319 6.48 34.94 -18.41
N GLU A 320 6.87 36.20 -18.23
CA GLU A 320 6.96 37.20 -19.31
C GLU A 320 8.27 37.06 -20.12
N HIS A 321 9.26 36.31 -19.62
CA HIS A 321 10.58 36.17 -20.22
C HIS A 321 10.74 34.80 -20.89
N TYR A 322 10.28 34.72 -22.14
CA TYR A 322 10.38 33.51 -22.95
C TYR A 322 10.55 33.87 -24.44
N LEU A 323 11.04 32.92 -25.23
CA LEU A 323 11.12 33.03 -26.69
C LEU A 323 10.43 31.82 -27.33
N ILE A 324 9.42 32.06 -28.17
CA ILE A 324 8.80 31.03 -29.02
C ILE A 324 9.20 31.30 -30.45
N ASN A 325 9.80 30.31 -31.11
CA ASN A 325 10.05 30.34 -32.54
C ASN A 325 9.30 29.22 -33.27
N GLU A 326 8.78 29.52 -34.45
CA GLU A 326 8.10 28.55 -35.31
C GLU A 326 9.03 28.08 -36.42
N LYS A 327 9.08 26.77 -36.64
CA LYS A 327 9.68 26.17 -37.82
C LYS A 327 8.61 25.37 -38.57
N SER A 328 8.55 25.54 -39.90
CA SER A 328 7.68 24.68 -40.72
C SER A 328 8.22 23.26 -40.71
N ALA A 329 7.35 22.25 -40.60
CA ALA A 329 7.74 20.85 -40.53
C ALA A 329 8.51 20.36 -41.78
N ASP A 330 8.43 21.10 -42.90
CA ASP A 330 9.10 20.79 -44.17
C ASP A 330 10.58 21.23 -44.20
N GLU A 331 11.07 21.99 -43.21
CA GLU A 331 12.47 22.46 -43.15
C GLU A 331 13.33 21.65 -42.15
N SER A 332 12.80 20.59 -41.56
CA SER A 332 13.54 19.66 -40.71
C SER A 332 13.87 18.39 -41.48
N ASP A 333 15.15 18.03 -41.51
CA ASP A 333 15.77 16.93 -42.27
C ASP A 333 14.88 15.72 -42.59
N ALA A 334 15.01 15.24 -43.83
CA ALA A 334 14.24 14.20 -44.50
C ALA A 334 14.33 12.77 -43.91
N HIS A 335 14.58 12.58 -42.61
CA HIS A 335 14.75 11.26 -42.00
C HIS A 335 14.10 11.10 -40.63
N SER A 336 12.76 11.22 -40.54
CA SER A 336 11.96 10.45 -39.57
C SER A 336 10.46 10.56 -39.85
N SER A 337 9.98 10.05 -40.98
CA SER A 337 8.55 9.88 -41.23
C SER A 337 8.02 8.61 -40.54
N ARG A 338 7.73 8.68 -39.23
CA ARG A 338 6.72 7.80 -38.64
C ARG A 338 5.42 8.58 -38.51
N PHE A 339 4.63 8.57 -39.58
CA PHE A 339 3.24 8.95 -39.54
C PHE A 339 2.49 7.96 -38.63
N VAL A 340 2.19 8.35 -37.39
CA VAL A 340 1.11 7.70 -36.63
C VAL A 340 -0.19 8.30 -37.13
N LYS A 341 -0.94 7.56 -37.96
CA LYS A 341 -2.33 7.90 -38.29
C LYS A 341 -3.18 7.71 -37.04
N LEU A 342 -3.52 8.80 -36.34
CA LEU A 342 -4.58 8.80 -35.33
C LEU A 342 -5.94 8.89 -36.03
N LEU A 343 -6.72 7.81 -35.92
CA LEU A 343 -8.12 7.75 -36.33
C LEU A 343 -8.95 8.61 -35.37
N LYS A 344 -9.71 9.57 -35.90
CA LYS A 344 -10.76 10.29 -35.18
C LYS A 344 -11.83 9.30 -34.74
N ASN A 345 -11.84 8.92 -33.47
CA ASN A 345 -13.00 8.27 -32.85
C ASN A 345 -14.03 9.35 -32.50
N ASN A 346 -14.84 9.74 -33.48
CA ASN A 346 -16.09 10.45 -33.19
C ASN A 346 -17.15 9.42 -32.82
N LEU A 347 -17.83 9.65 -31.68
CA LEU A 347 -18.89 8.82 -31.09
C LEU A 347 -20.18 8.65 -31.94
N PHE A 348 -20.12 8.90 -33.26
CA PHE A 348 -21.29 8.94 -34.14
C PHE A 348 -21.18 8.13 -35.45
N SER A 349 -20.26 7.18 -35.54
CA SER A 349 -20.22 6.24 -36.67
C SER A 349 -20.06 4.79 -36.23
N LYS A 350 -21.17 4.16 -35.81
CA LYS A 350 -21.34 2.71 -36.00
C LYS A 350 -21.81 2.50 -37.44
N PRO A 351 -21.15 1.66 -38.26
CA PRO A 351 -21.76 1.24 -39.51
C PRO A 351 -22.87 0.25 -39.21
N LEU A 352 -24.07 0.61 -39.66
CA LEU A 352 -25.13 -0.32 -40.01
C LEU A 352 -24.60 -1.30 -41.08
N GLY A 353 -24.88 -2.58 -40.86
CA GLY A 353 -24.92 -3.60 -41.91
C GLY A 353 -23.65 -4.41 -42.11
N LEU A 354 -23.66 -5.64 -41.61
CA LEU A 354 -23.67 -6.81 -42.48
C LEU A 354 -24.23 -8.01 -41.69
N ILE A 355 -25.12 -8.72 -42.39
CA ILE A 355 -25.77 -9.99 -42.03
C ILE A 355 -24.73 -11.09 -41.80
#